data_AF-A0A6J6PRZ3-F1
#
_entry.id   AF-A0A6J6PRZ3-F1
#
_cell.length_a   1.000
_cell.length_b   1.000
_cell.length_c   1.000
_cell.angle_alpha   90.00
_cell.angle_beta   90.00
_cell.angle_gamma   90.00
#
_symmetry.space_group_name_H-M   'P 1'
#
loop_
_entity.id
_entity.type
_entity.pdbx_description
1 polymer ?
#
loop_
_entity_poly.entity_id
_entity_poly.type
_entity_poly.pdbx_seq_one_letter_code
_entity_poly.pdbx_strand_id
1 'polypeptide(L)'
;MVYLAKGITNHDHVDIKWIADKYDIPGERYALFAMIRGDASDGLPGIRGIGEKGAAVIAKHFTSMEDVMSAALSDDERLTPNLRKKLIESREYAKIAPKLVHCALDVPLPNLDLKMPTKPDSLDEIYQYQRDYGLGASVDRLIAALGW
;
A
#
# COMPACT_ATOMS: atom_id res chain seq x y z
N MET A 1 5.18 -2.38 9.17
CA MET A 1 4.99 -3.26 7.99
C MET A 1 6.36 -3.57 7.40
N VAL A 2 6.61 -4.80 6.93
CA VAL A 2 7.91 -5.13 6.30
C VAL A 2 7.78 -5.01 4.78
N TYR A 3 8.58 -4.15 4.16
CA TYR A 3 8.60 -3.93 2.72
C TYR A 3 9.82 -4.58 2.07
N LEU A 4 9.57 -5.52 1.15
CA LEU A 4 10.56 -6.46 0.63
C LEU A 4 11.16 -6.08 -0.73
N ALA A 5 11.09 -4.81 -1.15
CA ALA A 5 11.61 -4.39 -2.46
C ALA A 5 13.13 -4.64 -2.64
N LYS A 6 13.88 -4.72 -1.54
CA LYS A 6 15.32 -5.02 -1.51
C LYS A 6 15.62 -6.46 -1.08
N GLY A 7 14.62 -7.34 -1.10
CA GLY A 7 14.68 -8.71 -0.59
C GLY A 7 14.50 -8.81 0.93
N ILE A 8 14.42 -10.05 1.42
CA ILE A 8 14.15 -10.35 2.84
C ILE A 8 15.25 -9.86 3.78
N THR A 9 16.51 -9.87 3.33
CA THR A 9 17.66 -9.48 4.16
C THR A 9 17.75 -7.97 4.38
N ASN A 10 17.46 -7.18 3.35
CA ASN A 10 17.62 -5.72 3.35
C ASN A 10 16.27 -5.01 3.36
N HIS A 11 15.26 -5.61 3.98
CA HIS A 11 13.90 -5.10 3.99
C HIS A 11 13.81 -3.76 4.73
N ASP A 12 12.88 -2.92 4.28
CA ASP A 12 12.58 -1.68 4.99
C ASP A 12 11.43 -1.94 5.99
N HIS A 13 11.55 -1.43 7.21
CA HIS A 13 10.42 -1.35 8.12
C HIS A 13 9.64 -0.06 7.81
N VAL A 14 8.45 -0.22 7.25
CA VAL A 14 7.58 0.87 6.81
C VAL A 14 6.55 1.15 7.90
N ASP A 15 6.56 2.39 8.36
CA ASP A 15 5.55 3.01 9.22
C ASP A 15 5.17 4.41 8.68
N ILE A 16 4.30 5.13 9.39
CA ILE A 16 3.83 6.47 9.02
C ILE A 16 5.01 7.45 8.92
N LYS A 17 6.01 7.32 9.80
CA LYS A 17 7.19 8.19 9.81
C LYS A 17 8.06 7.93 8.57
N TRP A 18 8.31 6.68 8.24
CA TRP A 18 9.06 6.30 7.05
C TRP A 18 8.40 6.83 5.78
N ILE A 19 7.07 6.75 5.68
CA ILE A 19 6.31 7.32 4.55
C ILE A 19 6.53 8.83 4.51
N ALA A 20 6.42 9.51 5.65
CA ALA A 20 6.57 10.95 5.71
C ALA A 20 7.97 11.42 5.30
N ASP A 21 9.01 10.75 5.79
CA ASP A 21 10.40 11.06 5.44
C ASP A 21 10.69 10.77 3.97
N LYS A 22 10.14 9.67 3.42
CA LYS A 22 10.41 9.23 2.05
C LYS A 22 9.73 10.09 1.00
N TYR A 23 8.46 10.42 1.21
CA TYR A 23 7.62 11.10 0.21
C TYR A 23 7.40 12.58 0.52
N ASP A 24 7.91 13.06 1.67
CA ASP A 24 7.74 14.43 2.13
C ASP A 24 6.24 14.81 2.18
N ILE A 25 5.44 13.98 2.84
CA ILE A 25 3.99 14.16 3.05
C ILE A 25 3.62 13.74 4.48
N PRO A 26 2.50 14.19 5.03
CA PRO A 26 1.95 13.54 6.22
C PRO A 26 1.66 12.06 5.91
N GLY A 27 2.21 11.14 6.71
CA GLY A 27 2.29 9.72 6.34
C GLY A 27 0.93 9.05 6.21
N GLU A 28 -0.08 9.54 6.91
CA GLU A 28 -1.47 9.10 6.80
C GLU A 28 -2.11 9.43 5.44
N ARG A 29 -1.48 10.29 4.63
CA ARG A 29 -1.99 10.78 3.34
C ARG A 29 -1.40 10.05 2.14
N TYR A 30 -0.72 8.92 2.36
CA TYR A 30 -0.14 8.12 1.28
C TYR A 30 -1.17 7.69 0.24
N ALA A 31 -2.39 7.32 0.67
CA ALA A 31 -3.45 6.93 -0.25
C ALA A 31 -3.84 8.07 -1.21
N LEU A 32 -4.02 9.29 -0.70
CA LEU A 32 -4.29 10.48 -1.52
C LEU A 32 -3.13 10.76 -2.49
N PHE A 33 -1.90 10.70 -1.99
CA PHE A 33 -0.70 10.86 -2.81
C PHE A 33 -0.65 9.84 -3.96
N ALA A 34 -0.91 8.56 -3.67
CA ALA A 34 -0.94 7.49 -4.66
C ALA A 34 -2.06 7.67 -5.70
N MET A 35 -3.26 8.07 -5.27
CA MET A 35 -4.37 8.38 -6.20
C MET A 35 -4.01 9.47 -7.21
N ILE A 36 -3.24 10.47 -6.79
CA ILE A 36 -2.86 11.59 -7.67
C ILE A 36 -1.68 11.20 -8.57
N ARG A 37 -0.63 10.62 -7.98
CA ARG A 37 0.59 10.20 -8.69
C ARG A 37 0.32 9.10 -9.72
N GLY A 38 -0.62 8.21 -9.42
CA GLY A 38 -0.81 6.94 -10.11
C GLY A 38 0.11 5.84 -9.59
N ASP A 39 -0.15 4.64 -10.10
CA ASP A 39 0.66 3.45 -9.87
C ASP A 39 0.71 2.57 -11.12
N ALA A 40 1.88 2.54 -11.77
CA ALA A 40 2.04 1.86 -13.05
C ALA A 40 1.99 0.33 -12.93
N SER A 41 2.39 -0.25 -11.78
CA SER A 41 2.31 -1.71 -11.59
C SER A 41 0.86 -2.18 -11.54
N ASP A 42 -0.03 -1.35 -11.02
CA ASP A 42 -1.45 -1.63 -10.83
C ASP A 42 -2.30 -1.07 -11.98
N GLY A 43 -1.67 -0.50 -13.01
CA GLY A 43 -2.33 0.10 -14.16
C GLY A 43 -3.12 1.37 -13.84
N LEU A 44 -2.84 2.01 -12.71
CA LEU A 44 -3.51 3.24 -12.27
C LEU A 44 -2.81 4.46 -12.87
N PRO A 45 -3.44 5.21 -13.79
CA PRO A 45 -2.79 6.31 -14.51
C PRO A 45 -2.52 7.55 -13.66
N GLY A 46 -3.21 7.73 -12.53
CA GLY A 46 -3.16 8.95 -11.74
C GLY A 46 -3.85 10.14 -12.42
N ILE A 47 -3.69 11.32 -11.82
CA ILE A 47 -4.16 12.59 -12.39
C ILE A 47 -3.19 13.02 -13.48
N ARG A 48 -3.70 13.17 -14.71
CA ARG A 48 -2.85 13.41 -15.88
C ARG A 48 -2.02 14.68 -15.71
N GLY A 49 -0.70 14.54 -15.84
CA GLY A 49 0.23 15.66 -15.74
C GLY A 49 0.53 16.12 -14.31
N ILE A 50 0.11 15.39 -13.27
CA ILE A 50 0.53 15.59 -11.89
C ILE A 50 1.36 14.37 -11.45
N GLY A 51 2.68 14.52 -11.46
CA GLY A 51 3.59 13.50 -10.94
C GLY A 51 3.76 13.59 -9.43
N GLU A 52 4.68 12.77 -8.91
CA GLU A 52 5.02 12.66 -7.49
C GLU A 52 5.19 13.99 -6.76
N LYS A 53 5.97 14.95 -7.29
CA LYS A 53 6.17 16.25 -6.65
C LYS A 53 4.87 17.05 -6.50
N GLY A 54 4.02 17.03 -7.52
CA GLY A 54 2.73 17.73 -7.48
C GLY A 54 1.75 17.03 -6.54
N ALA A 55 1.75 15.70 -6.53
CA ALA A 55 0.97 14.90 -5.59
C ALA A 55 1.38 15.17 -4.14
N ALA A 56 2.69 15.29 -3.86
CA ALA A 56 3.19 15.60 -2.52
C ALA A 56 2.73 16.99 -2.04
N VAL A 57 2.81 18.03 -2.88
CA VAL A 57 2.29 19.37 -2.56
C VAL A 57 0.80 19.29 -2.19
N ILE A 58 0.00 18.59 -2.99
CA ILE A 58 -1.43 18.44 -2.71
C ILE A 58 -1.65 17.68 -1.39
N ALA A 59 -0.96 16.56 -1.19
CA ALA A 59 -1.07 15.76 0.02
C ALA A 59 -0.61 16.52 1.28
N LYS A 60 0.29 17.51 1.19
CA LYS A 60 0.63 18.37 2.34
C LYS A 60 -0.52 19.27 2.78
N HIS A 61 -1.38 19.69 1.85
CA HIS A 61 -2.43 20.68 2.11
C HIS A 61 -3.83 20.09 2.30
N PHE A 62 -4.07 18.89 1.80
CA PHE A 62 -5.40 18.26 1.76
C PHE A 62 -5.38 16.83 2.29
N THR A 63 -6.53 16.37 2.77
CA THR A 63 -6.69 15.07 3.45
C THR A 63 -7.32 14.00 2.56
N SER A 64 -8.22 14.35 1.65
CA SER A 64 -8.91 13.41 0.78
C SER A 64 -9.01 13.90 -0.66
N MET A 65 -9.32 13.00 -1.60
CA MET A 65 -9.55 13.36 -2.99
C MET A 65 -10.77 14.29 -3.14
N GLU A 66 -11.78 14.12 -2.29
CA GLU A 66 -12.96 15.00 -2.26
C GLU A 66 -12.58 16.44 -1.85
N ASP A 67 -11.74 16.58 -0.82
CA ASP A 67 -11.24 17.91 -0.38
C ASP A 67 -10.46 18.60 -1.49
N VAL A 68 -9.60 17.84 -2.20
CA VAL A 68 -8.79 18.35 -3.31
C VAL A 68 -9.67 18.83 -4.45
N MET A 69 -10.69 18.04 -4.82
CA MET A 69 -11.60 18.41 -5.91
C MET A 69 -12.49 19.60 -5.54
N SER A 70 -12.96 19.66 -4.29
CA SER A 70 -13.70 20.83 -3.78
C SER A 70 -12.85 22.10 -3.83
N ALA A 71 -11.60 22.02 -3.37
CA ALA A 71 -10.66 23.14 -3.41
C ALA A 71 -10.31 23.57 -4.84
N ALA A 72 -10.22 22.61 -5.77
CA ALA A 72 -10.01 22.92 -7.19
C ALA A 72 -11.21 23.66 -7.80
N LEU A 73 -12.44 23.34 -7.38
CA LEU A 73 -13.65 24.01 -7.88
C LEU A 73 -13.87 25.39 -7.25
N SER A 74 -13.38 25.62 -6.03
CA SER A 74 -13.52 26.89 -5.30
C SER A 74 -12.36 27.86 -5.51
N ASP A 75 -11.46 27.59 -6.46
CA ASP A 75 -10.26 28.42 -6.74
C ASP A 75 -9.31 28.59 -5.52
N ASP A 76 -9.18 27.56 -4.68
CA ASP A 76 -8.35 27.61 -3.46
C ASP A 76 -6.89 28.00 -3.77
N GLU A 77 -6.36 28.94 -3.00
CA GLU A 77 -5.01 29.53 -3.17
C GLU A 77 -3.88 28.52 -2.96
N ARG A 78 -4.13 27.44 -2.20
CA ARG A 78 -3.16 26.35 -1.99
C ARG A 78 -2.92 25.54 -3.25
N LEU A 79 -3.78 25.66 -4.27
CA LEU A 79 -3.64 25.04 -5.58
C LEU A 79 -3.25 26.08 -6.62
N THR A 80 -2.13 25.85 -7.30
CA THR A 80 -1.75 26.69 -8.45
C THR A 80 -2.78 26.54 -9.59
N PRO A 81 -2.96 27.56 -10.45
CA PRO A 81 -3.90 27.49 -11.57
C PRO A 81 -3.67 26.27 -12.49
N ASN A 82 -2.41 25.86 -12.67
CA ASN A 82 -2.06 24.69 -13.48
C ASN A 82 -2.46 23.36 -12.81
N LEU A 83 -2.27 23.21 -11.50
CA LEU A 83 -2.71 22.01 -10.77
C LEU A 83 -4.24 21.91 -10.78
N ARG A 84 -4.92 23.03 -10.51
CA ARG A 84 -6.38 23.12 -10.56
C ARG A 84 -6.93 22.72 -11.94
N LYS A 85 -6.37 23.26 -13.02
CA LYS A 85 -6.76 22.88 -14.39
C LYS A 85 -6.67 21.36 -14.61
N LYS A 86 -5.55 20.73 -14.23
CA LYS A 86 -5.32 19.28 -14.39
C LYS A 86 -6.27 18.42 -13.55
N LEU A 87 -6.57 18.85 -12.32
CA LEU A 87 -7.53 18.20 -11.43
C LEU A 87 -8.94 18.23 -12.04
N ILE A 88 -9.38 19.40 -12.52
CA ILE A 88 -10.68 19.57 -13.17
C ILE A 88 -10.79 18.72 -14.45
N GLU A 89 -9.75 18.73 -15.30
CA GLU A 89 -9.69 17.91 -16.52
C GLU A 89 -9.72 16.40 -16.22
N SER A 90 -9.23 15.99 -15.04
CA SER A 90 -9.18 14.58 -14.61
C SER A 90 -10.32 14.19 -13.66
N ARG A 91 -11.38 14.99 -13.56
CA ARG A 91 -12.47 14.80 -12.57
C ARG A 91 -13.10 13.41 -12.59
N GLU A 92 -13.24 12.79 -13.77
CA GLU A 92 -13.88 11.47 -13.87
C GLU A 92 -12.99 10.37 -13.27
N TYR A 93 -11.67 10.48 -13.44
CA TYR A 93 -10.73 9.60 -12.75
C TYR A 93 -10.71 9.90 -11.24
N ALA A 94 -10.69 11.16 -10.84
CA ALA A 94 -10.68 11.56 -9.43
C ALA A 94 -11.88 10.99 -8.65
N LYS A 95 -13.06 10.90 -9.27
CA LYS A 95 -14.25 10.28 -8.65
C LYS A 95 -14.07 8.79 -8.34
N ILE A 96 -13.39 8.03 -9.21
CA ILE A 96 -13.22 6.59 -9.05
C ILE A 96 -11.93 6.20 -8.32
N ALA A 97 -10.95 7.09 -8.26
CA ALA A 97 -9.63 6.82 -7.68
C ALA A 97 -9.69 6.30 -6.23
N PRO A 98 -10.56 6.81 -5.33
CA PRO A 98 -10.68 6.25 -3.98
C PRO A 98 -11.03 4.76 -3.96
N LYS A 99 -11.93 4.33 -4.86
CA LYS A 99 -12.35 2.93 -4.95
C LYS A 99 -11.24 2.03 -5.53
N LEU A 100 -10.40 2.58 -6.41
CA LEU A 100 -9.32 1.83 -7.05
C LEU A 100 -8.09 1.68 -6.14
N VAL A 101 -7.83 2.67 -5.30
CA VAL A 101 -6.61 2.73 -4.47
C VAL A 101 -6.82 2.20 -3.05
N HIS A 102 -7.99 2.40 -2.45
CA HIS A 102 -8.24 1.89 -1.09
C HIS A 102 -8.42 0.39 -1.06
N CYS A 103 -7.83 -0.25 -0.06
CA CYS A 103 -8.14 -1.65 0.26
C CYS A 103 -9.58 -1.75 0.79
N ALA A 104 -10.30 -2.79 0.37
CA ALA A 104 -11.56 -3.16 0.99
C ALA A 104 -11.30 -3.65 2.42
N LEU A 105 -11.98 -3.07 3.40
CA LEU A 105 -11.84 -3.41 4.82
C LEU A 105 -12.96 -4.34 5.32
N ASP A 106 -13.93 -4.62 4.46
CA ASP A 106 -15.18 -5.31 4.73
C ASP A 106 -15.29 -6.63 3.94
N VAL A 107 -14.15 -7.18 3.52
CA VAL A 107 -14.11 -8.46 2.83
C VAL A 107 -14.66 -9.54 3.78
N PRO A 108 -15.69 -10.30 3.38
CA PRO A 108 -16.25 -11.35 4.21
C PRO A 108 -15.26 -12.52 4.28
N LEU A 109 -14.49 -12.58 5.35
CA LEU A 109 -13.55 -13.66 5.62
C LEU A 109 -14.21 -14.73 6.50
N PRO A 110 -13.89 -16.03 6.29
CA PRO A 110 -14.26 -17.06 7.25
C PRO A 110 -13.57 -16.78 8.60
N ASN A 111 -14.12 -17.30 9.69
CA ASN A 111 -13.45 -17.24 10.98
C ASN A 111 -12.14 -18.03 10.91
N LEU A 112 -11.02 -17.30 10.93
CA LEU A 112 -9.67 -17.84 10.82
C LEU A 112 -8.96 -17.72 12.17
N ASP A 113 -8.35 -18.81 12.65
CA ASP A 113 -7.44 -18.72 13.78
C ASP A 113 -6.10 -18.14 13.30
N LEU A 114 -5.78 -16.93 13.75
CA LEU A 114 -4.56 -16.20 13.37
C LEU A 114 -3.41 -16.41 14.37
N LYS A 115 -3.57 -17.31 15.35
CA LYS A 115 -2.49 -17.63 16.29
C LYS A 115 -1.35 -18.33 15.57
N MET A 116 -0.14 -18.12 16.08
CA MET A 116 1.00 -18.92 15.68
C MET A 116 0.71 -20.39 15.97
N PRO A 117 1.03 -21.29 15.02
CA PRO A 117 0.74 -22.71 15.19
C PRO A 117 1.60 -23.28 16.31
N THR A 118 0.98 -24.08 17.19
CA THR A 118 1.69 -24.84 18.21
C THR A 118 2.33 -26.08 17.59
N LYS A 119 3.33 -26.64 18.28
CA LYS A 119 3.92 -27.91 17.86
C LYS A 119 2.84 -28.99 17.73
N PRO A 120 2.76 -29.71 16.59
CA PRO A 120 1.81 -30.81 16.43
C PRO A 120 2.25 -32.05 17.23
N ASP A 121 1.31 -32.94 17.53
CA ASP A 121 1.60 -34.19 18.26
C ASP A 121 2.53 -35.13 17.48
N SER A 122 2.51 -35.07 16.14
CA SER A 122 3.45 -35.76 15.26
C SER A 122 3.93 -34.85 14.13
N LEU A 123 5.20 -35.01 13.75
CA LEU A 123 5.83 -34.35 12.61
C LEU A 123 5.92 -35.26 11.37
N ASP A 124 5.41 -36.49 11.43
CA ASP A 124 5.60 -37.50 10.39
C ASP A 124 5.03 -37.06 9.04
N GLU A 125 3.84 -36.45 9.05
CA GLU A 125 3.19 -35.95 7.83
C GLU A 125 3.96 -34.77 7.23
N ILE A 126 4.51 -33.89 8.07
CA ILE A 126 5.35 -32.77 7.63
C ILE A 126 6.63 -33.30 6.97
N TYR A 127 7.27 -34.31 7.55
CA TYR A 127 8.44 -34.96 6.96
C TYR A 127 8.10 -35.77 5.70
N GLN A 128 6.89 -36.34 5.62
CA GLN A 128 6.40 -36.98 4.41
C GLN A 128 6.31 -35.95 3.28
N TYR A 129 5.66 -34.80 3.50
CA TYR A 129 5.62 -33.71 2.52
C TYR A 129 6.99 -33.14 2.19
N GLN A 130 7.91 -33.06 3.16
CA GLN A 130 9.29 -32.65 2.90
C GLN A 130 9.95 -33.56 1.85
N ARG A 131 9.76 -34.87 1.94
CA ARG A 131 10.29 -35.85 0.98
C ARG A 131 9.56 -35.76 -0.36
N ASP A 132 8.23 -35.79 -0.32
CA ASP A 132 7.39 -35.87 -1.53
C ASP A 132 7.58 -34.65 -2.45
N TYR A 133 7.79 -33.48 -1.86
CA TYR A 133 8.00 -32.22 -2.60
C TYR A 133 9.45 -31.74 -2.61
N GLY A 134 10.39 -32.52 -2.08
CA GLY A 134 11.81 -32.16 -2.08
C GLY A 134 12.13 -30.84 -1.36
N LEU A 135 11.40 -30.52 -0.29
CA LEU A 135 11.50 -29.23 0.42
C LEU A 135 12.77 -29.12 1.26
N GLY A 136 13.41 -30.25 1.57
CA GLY A 136 14.71 -30.35 2.24
C GLY A 136 14.84 -29.41 3.44
N ALA A 137 15.97 -28.71 3.53
CA ALA A 137 16.32 -27.84 4.66
C ALA A 137 15.34 -26.68 4.92
N SER A 138 14.37 -26.40 4.03
CA SER A 138 13.35 -25.38 4.29
C SER A 138 12.38 -25.81 5.39
N VAL A 139 12.00 -27.09 5.43
CA VAL A 139 11.15 -27.65 6.50
C VAL A 139 11.92 -27.72 7.80
N ASP A 140 13.19 -28.13 7.77
CA ASP A 140 14.04 -28.18 8.97
C ASP A 140 14.19 -26.79 9.60
N ARG A 141 14.40 -25.75 8.77
CA ARG A 141 14.48 -24.35 9.23
C ARG A 141 13.14 -23.84 9.76
N LEU A 142 12.01 -24.25 9.18
CA LEU A 142 10.68 -23.89 9.67
C LEU A 142 10.45 -24.46 11.08
N ILE A 143 10.70 -25.77 11.26
CA ILE A 143 10.57 -26.47 12.55
C ILE A 143 11.44 -25.77 13.60
N ALA A 144 12.71 -25.50 13.28
CA ALA A 144 13.63 -24.80 14.17
C ALA A 144 13.16 -23.38 14.53
N ALA A 145 12.65 -22.62 13.56
CA ALA A 145 12.15 -21.26 13.77
C ALA A 145 10.89 -21.21 14.64
N LEU A 146 10.04 -22.23 14.54
CA LEU A 146 8.82 -22.36 15.35
C LEU A 146 9.08 -23.04 16.71
N GLY A 147 10.29 -23.55 16.95
CA GLY A 147 10.64 -24.27 18.18
C GLY A 147 9.90 -25.61 18.33
N TRP A 148 9.56 -26.23 17.20
CA TRP A 148 8.92 -27.55 17.15
C TRP A 148 9.93 -28.67 17.34
#